data_AF-A0A2N5ZX14-F1
#
_entry.id   AF-A0A2N5ZX14-F1
#
_cell.length_a   1.000
_cell.length_b   1.000
_cell.length_c   1.000
_cell.angle_alpha   90.00
_cell.angle_beta   90.00
_cell.angle_gamma   90.00
#
_symmetry.space_group_name_H-M   'P 1'
#
loop_
_entity.id
_entity.type
_entity.pdbx_description
1 polymer ?
#
loop_
_entity_poly.entity_id
_entity_poly.type
_entity_poly.pdbx_seq_one_letter_code
_entity_poly.pdbx_strand_id
1 'polypeptide(L)'
;MGQQSMIIVVLSSLLLSISVFGIMSGWNFSNETTAELFEREQALNITRSGVNMAVSKLRKQKTWRTGFDEVRVAGGSVSVGVQSLGLDTVRIISVGTINGFSHQAEVVAKLSSIFPNVESALTVFGDSVEFHNDGKSFLIDGRDYMPNATGFGPYPPVSGMGVQSEKIVKDLKSHLDPKIENNFQGAGGVPSIGSFSPSDLAALHKFYADRATTTLPPGAYAYNGVFGTLDDPEIVYVPGDLEWNGTIKGSGILVVDGKLQLSGNIAWDGIILTLSGDVTIELGGTGNPHILGTVWVGNTDPSNITDVTITGNPSIKYSYLTLMTVLGNLGLLDVEILSYYE
;
A
#
# COMPACT_ATOMS: atom_id res chain seq x y z
N MET A 1 -87.95 -3.40 -37.22
CA MET A 1 -87.02 -2.78 -36.25
C MET A 1 -86.01 -3.78 -35.64
N GLY A 2 -86.32 -5.08 -35.49
CA GLY A 2 -85.41 -6.05 -34.82
C GLY A 2 -84.13 -6.50 -35.57
N GLN A 3 -84.07 -6.39 -36.91
CA GLN A 3 -82.86 -6.77 -37.66
C GLN A 3 -81.76 -5.71 -37.62
N GLN A 4 -82.12 -4.42 -37.58
CA GLN A 4 -81.16 -3.33 -37.47
C GLN A 4 -80.54 -3.23 -36.07
N SER A 5 -81.30 -3.55 -35.01
CA SER A 5 -80.76 -3.60 -33.65
C SER A 5 -79.75 -4.74 -33.46
N MET A 6 -79.94 -5.90 -34.12
CA MET A 6 -78.96 -6.99 -34.06
C MET A 6 -77.62 -6.62 -34.71
N ILE A 7 -77.64 -5.95 -35.86
CA ILE A 7 -76.42 -5.53 -36.55
C ILE A 7 -75.62 -4.54 -35.69
N ILE A 8 -76.30 -3.59 -35.03
CA ILE A 8 -75.66 -2.62 -34.14
C ILE A 8 -75.03 -3.33 -32.94
N VAL A 9 -75.74 -4.25 -32.29
CA VAL A 9 -75.21 -5.00 -31.13
C VAL A 9 -73.97 -5.81 -31.50
N VAL A 10 -73.99 -6.49 -32.66
CA VAL A 10 -72.84 -7.27 -33.13
C VAL A 10 -71.64 -6.36 -33.43
N LEU A 11 -71.85 -5.24 -34.13
CA LEU A 11 -70.78 -4.28 -34.42
C LEU A 11 -70.20 -3.64 -33.15
N SER A 12 -71.05 -3.26 -32.19
CA SER A 12 -70.61 -2.73 -30.90
C SER A 12 -69.81 -3.77 -30.10
N SER A 13 -70.23 -5.04 -30.11
CA SER A 13 -69.51 -6.12 -29.42
C SER A 13 -68.16 -6.44 -30.08
N LEU A 14 -68.06 -6.34 -31.40
CA LEU A 14 -66.80 -6.52 -32.14
C LEU A 14 -65.82 -5.38 -31.83
N LEU A 15 -66.29 -4.14 -31.85
CA LEU A 15 -65.48 -2.96 -31.51
C LEU A 15 -64.97 -3.04 -30.06
N LEU A 16 -65.83 -3.40 -29.11
CA LEU A 16 -65.44 -3.62 -27.72
C LEU A 16 -64.39 -4.74 -27.59
N SER A 17 -64.54 -5.84 -28.32
CA SER A 17 -63.60 -6.95 -28.28
C SER A 17 -62.21 -6.54 -28.77
N ILE A 18 -62.12 -5.78 -29.87
CA ILE A 18 -60.86 -5.25 -30.40
C ILE A 18 -60.20 -4.27 -29.42
N SER A 19 -60.99 -3.38 -28.79
CA SER A 19 -60.49 -2.46 -27.79
C SER A 19 -59.97 -3.17 -26.53
N VAL A 20 -60.69 -4.18 -26.03
CA VAL A 20 -60.25 -4.98 -24.87
C VAL A 20 -58.97 -5.74 -25.19
N PHE A 21 -58.85 -6.31 -26.40
CA PHE A 21 -57.64 -7.02 -26.82
C PHE A 21 -56.43 -6.08 -26.93
N GLY A 22 -56.61 -4.86 -27.45
CA GLY A 22 -55.57 -3.84 -27.53
C GLY A 22 -55.14 -3.28 -26.16
N ILE A 23 -56.08 -3.16 -25.21
CA ILE A 23 -55.77 -2.75 -23.83
C ILE A 23 -55.01 -3.87 -23.11
N MET A 24 -55.47 -5.12 -23.21
CA MET A 24 -54.80 -6.26 -22.58
C MET A 24 -53.39 -6.49 -23.14
N SER A 25 -53.17 -6.34 -24.45
CA SER A 25 -51.82 -6.43 -25.03
C SER A 25 -50.92 -5.29 -24.54
N GLY A 26 -51.44 -4.07 -24.41
CA GLY A 26 -50.71 -2.93 -23.83
C GLY A 26 -50.34 -3.14 -22.36
N TRP A 27 -51.22 -3.77 -21.57
CA TRP A 27 -50.94 -4.07 -20.15
C TRP A 27 -49.89 -5.16 -19.99
N ASN A 28 -49.94 -6.22 -20.82
CA ASN A 28 -48.93 -7.27 -20.82
C ASN A 28 -47.55 -6.71 -21.20
N PHE A 29 -47.49 -5.87 -22.24
CA PHE A 29 -46.25 -5.20 -22.64
C PHE A 29 -45.72 -4.25 -21.56
N SER A 30 -46.60 -3.51 -20.89
CA SER A 30 -46.22 -2.65 -19.76
C SER A 30 -45.68 -3.46 -18.58
N ASN A 31 -46.29 -4.60 -18.27
CA ASN A 31 -45.87 -5.46 -17.16
C ASN A 31 -44.52 -6.13 -17.45
N GLU A 32 -44.32 -6.64 -18.66
CA GLU A 32 -43.06 -7.25 -19.11
C GLU A 32 -41.93 -6.22 -19.10
N THR A 33 -42.17 -5.02 -19.65
CA THR A 33 -41.19 -3.92 -19.61
C THR A 33 -40.83 -3.51 -18.18
N THR A 34 -41.82 -3.49 -17.28
CA THR A 34 -41.61 -3.14 -15.86
C THR A 34 -40.81 -4.22 -15.14
N ALA A 35 -41.09 -5.50 -15.41
CA ALA A 35 -40.36 -6.63 -14.85
C ALA A 35 -38.91 -6.66 -15.34
N GLU A 36 -38.67 -6.46 -16.65
CA GLU A 36 -37.31 -6.36 -17.19
C GLU A 36 -36.54 -5.17 -16.61
N LEU A 37 -37.18 -4.01 -16.47
CA LEU A 37 -36.55 -2.84 -15.86
C LEU A 37 -36.16 -3.12 -14.40
N PHE A 38 -37.04 -3.78 -13.64
CA PHE A 38 -36.77 -4.17 -12.26
C PHE A 38 -35.60 -5.14 -12.15
N GLU A 39 -35.52 -6.16 -13.01
CA GLU A 39 -34.40 -7.12 -13.04
C GLU A 39 -33.07 -6.44 -13.43
N ARG A 40 -33.10 -5.47 -14.35
CA ARG A 40 -31.92 -4.66 -14.71
C ARG A 40 -31.43 -3.79 -13.54
N GLU A 41 -32.35 -3.16 -12.82
CA GLU A 41 -32.02 -2.38 -11.61
C GLU A 41 -31.49 -3.28 -10.49
N GLN A 42 -32.00 -4.50 -10.36
CA GLN A 42 -31.43 -5.47 -9.43
C GLN A 42 -30.02 -5.89 -9.84
N ALA A 43 -29.77 -6.19 -11.11
CA ALA A 43 -28.45 -6.51 -11.62
C ALA A 43 -27.46 -5.37 -11.32
N LEU A 44 -27.86 -4.11 -11.54
CA LEU A 44 -27.07 -2.92 -11.19
C LEU A 44 -26.74 -2.85 -9.69
N ASN A 45 -27.73 -3.06 -8.81
CA ASN A 45 -27.51 -3.04 -7.37
C ASN A 45 -26.58 -4.18 -6.88
N ILE A 46 -26.68 -5.35 -7.50
CA ILE A 46 -25.77 -6.47 -7.26
C ILE A 46 -24.35 -6.11 -7.71
N THR A 47 -24.21 -5.49 -8.88
CA THR A 47 -22.93 -5.00 -9.40
C THR A 47 -22.28 -4.00 -8.45
N ARG A 48 -23.04 -3.00 -7.97
CA ARG A 48 -22.59 -2.02 -6.96
C ARG A 48 -22.16 -2.69 -5.66
N SER A 49 -22.86 -3.74 -5.25
CA SER A 49 -22.50 -4.52 -4.06
C SER A 49 -21.14 -5.21 -4.26
N GLY A 50 -20.88 -5.78 -5.44
CA GLY A 50 -19.57 -6.36 -5.78
C GLY A 50 -18.43 -5.34 -5.72
N VAL A 51 -18.64 -4.13 -6.26
CA VAL A 51 -17.67 -3.03 -6.14
C VAL A 51 -17.41 -2.71 -4.67
N ASN A 52 -18.45 -2.50 -3.86
CA ASN A 52 -18.31 -2.17 -2.45
C ASN A 52 -17.59 -3.28 -1.68
N MET A 53 -17.87 -4.55 -1.98
CA MET A 53 -17.16 -5.70 -1.41
C MET A 53 -15.68 -5.67 -1.77
N ALA A 54 -15.34 -5.44 -3.04
CA ALA A 54 -13.94 -5.38 -3.49
C ALA A 54 -13.20 -4.18 -2.90
N VAL A 55 -13.81 -2.99 -2.86
CA VAL A 55 -13.23 -1.82 -2.20
C VAL A 55 -13.04 -2.07 -0.70
N SER A 56 -14.00 -2.69 -0.02
CA SER A 56 -13.87 -3.08 1.38
C SER A 56 -12.74 -4.10 1.60
N LYS A 57 -12.62 -5.08 0.71
CA LYS A 57 -11.55 -6.07 0.75
C LYS A 57 -10.19 -5.43 0.51
N LEU A 58 -10.07 -4.53 -0.46
CA LEU A 58 -8.87 -3.73 -0.70
C LEU A 58 -8.54 -2.83 0.47
N ARG A 59 -9.54 -2.23 1.15
CA ARG A 59 -9.33 -1.46 2.39
C ARG A 59 -8.67 -2.29 3.49
N LYS A 60 -9.00 -3.59 3.59
CA LYS A 60 -8.43 -4.51 4.58
C LYS A 60 -7.13 -5.19 4.12
N GLN A 61 -7.02 -5.49 2.83
CA GLN A 61 -5.93 -6.25 2.22
C GLN A 61 -5.55 -5.60 0.90
N LYS A 62 -4.66 -4.63 0.96
CA LYS A 62 -4.33 -3.73 -0.17
C LYS A 62 -3.56 -4.43 -1.28
N THR A 63 -2.92 -5.56 -0.98
CA THR A 63 -2.25 -6.46 -1.94
C THR A 63 -3.19 -7.46 -2.60
N TRP A 64 -4.46 -7.53 -2.17
CA TRP A 64 -5.44 -8.45 -2.73
C TRP A 64 -5.70 -8.14 -4.21
N ARG A 65 -5.51 -9.14 -5.07
CA ARG A 65 -5.76 -9.06 -6.53
C ARG A 65 -6.59 -10.22 -7.05
N THR A 66 -6.98 -11.16 -6.19
CA THR A 66 -7.64 -12.40 -6.61
C THR A 66 -9.06 -12.20 -7.10
N GLY A 67 -9.76 -11.14 -6.64
CA GLY A 67 -11.16 -10.95 -7.00
C GLY A 67 -12.10 -11.92 -6.29
N PHE A 68 -13.36 -11.92 -6.73
CA PHE A 68 -14.43 -12.79 -6.23
C PHE A 68 -15.07 -13.52 -7.41
N ASP A 69 -15.31 -14.82 -7.26
CA ASP A 69 -16.01 -15.62 -8.26
C ASP A 69 -17.41 -16.00 -7.75
N GLU A 70 -18.45 -15.63 -8.52
CA GLU A 70 -19.85 -16.01 -8.33
C GLU A 70 -20.40 -15.95 -6.89
N VAL A 71 -20.11 -14.85 -6.18
CA VAL A 71 -20.63 -14.66 -4.82
C VAL A 71 -22.12 -14.38 -4.87
N ARG A 72 -22.92 -15.14 -4.11
CA ARG A 72 -24.38 -14.95 -4.07
C ARG A 72 -24.76 -13.73 -3.24
N VAL A 73 -25.45 -12.77 -3.84
CA VAL A 73 -25.88 -11.52 -3.21
C VAL A 73 -27.28 -11.13 -3.71
N ALA A 74 -28.18 -10.78 -2.79
CA ALA A 74 -29.52 -10.25 -3.10
C ALA A 74 -30.34 -11.09 -4.10
N GLY A 75 -30.19 -12.43 -4.09
CA GLY A 75 -30.92 -13.33 -4.99
C GLY A 75 -30.24 -13.62 -6.34
N GLY A 76 -29.21 -12.85 -6.71
CA GLY A 76 -28.35 -13.11 -7.87
C GLY A 76 -26.93 -13.53 -7.48
N SER A 77 -25.99 -13.32 -8.39
CA SER A 77 -24.57 -13.57 -8.21
C SER A 77 -23.73 -12.40 -8.72
N VAL A 78 -22.56 -12.20 -8.11
CA VAL A 78 -21.59 -11.19 -8.54
C VAL A 78 -20.22 -11.79 -8.67
N SER A 79 -19.53 -11.47 -9.77
CA SER A 79 -18.12 -11.78 -9.98
C SER A 79 -17.33 -10.49 -10.08
N VAL A 80 -16.17 -10.43 -9.44
CA VAL A 80 -15.33 -9.23 -9.40
C VAL A 80 -13.90 -9.58 -9.80
N GLY A 81 -13.42 -8.99 -10.88
CA GLY A 81 -12.01 -9.02 -11.28
C GLY A 81 -11.24 -7.82 -10.75
N VAL A 82 -9.98 -8.01 -10.37
CA VAL A 82 -9.07 -6.92 -9.95
C VAL A 82 -7.79 -6.97 -10.79
N GLN A 83 -7.44 -5.86 -11.43
CA GLN A 83 -6.24 -5.73 -12.26
C GLN A 83 -5.37 -4.57 -11.77
N SER A 84 -4.05 -4.75 -11.73
CA SER A 84 -3.11 -3.68 -11.39
C SER A 84 -2.87 -2.78 -12.61
N LEU A 85 -3.07 -1.46 -12.45
CA LEU A 85 -2.76 -0.44 -13.47
C LEU A 85 -1.45 0.31 -13.18
N GLY A 86 -0.89 0.15 -11.99
CA GLY A 86 0.36 0.78 -11.55
C GLY A 86 0.79 0.28 -10.17
N LEU A 87 1.73 0.99 -9.53
CA LEU A 87 2.19 0.70 -8.17
C LEU A 87 1.03 0.74 -7.16
N ASP A 88 0.26 1.82 -7.23
CA ASP A 88 -0.79 2.16 -6.29
C ASP A 88 -2.18 2.15 -6.92
N THR A 89 -2.32 1.80 -8.20
CA THR A 89 -3.60 1.95 -8.91
C THR A 89 -4.14 0.59 -9.34
N VAL A 90 -5.41 0.33 -9.07
CA VAL A 90 -6.11 -0.90 -9.45
C VAL A 90 -7.40 -0.60 -10.19
N ARG A 91 -7.73 -1.47 -11.14
CA ARG A 91 -9.03 -1.52 -11.82
C ARG A 91 -9.84 -2.65 -11.22
N ILE A 92 -11.07 -2.37 -10.84
CA ILE A 92 -12.05 -3.32 -10.32
C ILE A 92 -13.15 -3.42 -11.39
N ILE A 93 -13.42 -4.64 -11.86
CA ILE A 93 -14.51 -4.93 -12.81
C ILE A 93 -15.51 -5.82 -12.09
N SER A 94 -16.71 -5.30 -11.82
CA SER A 94 -17.78 -6.04 -11.15
C SER A 94 -18.86 -6.39 -12.17
N VAL A 95 -19.30 -7.65 -12.20
CA VAL A 95 -20.38 -8.12 -13.06
C VAL A 95 -21.43 -8.81 -12.19
N GLY A 96 -22.57 -8.14 -12.00
CA GLY A 96 -23.73 -8.66 -11.30
C GLY A 96 -24.71 -9.31 -12.28
N THR A 97 -25.20 -10.49 -11.93
CA THR A 97 -26.15 -11.27 -12.74
C THR A 97 -27.34 -11.71 -11.90
N ILE A 98 -28.55 -11.53 -12.43
CA ILE A 98 -29.78 -12.07 -11.85
C ILE A 98 -30.76 -12.44 -12.96
N ASN A 99 -31.35 -13.64 -12.88
CA ASN A 99 -32.37 -14.12 -13.81
C ASN A 99 -32.02 -13.95 -15.31
N GLY A 100 -30.73 -14.04 -15.67
CA GLY A 100 -30.22 -13.88 -17.05
C GLY A 100 -29.88 -12.44 -17.45
N PHE A 101 -30.20 -11.44 -16.64
CA PHE A 101 -29.77 -10.06 -16.83
C PHE A 101 -28.44 -9.81 -16.15
N SER A 102 -27.51 -9.16 -16.86
CA SER A 102 -26.19 -8.80 -16.34
C SER A 102 -25.94 -7.31 -16.47
N HIS A 103 -25.28 -6.73 -15.47
CA HIS A 103 -24.77 -5.36 -15.53
C HIS A 103 -23.31 -5.32 -15.10
N GLN A 104 -22.50 -4.47 -15.71
CA GLN A 104 -21.07 -4.35 -15.44
C GLN A 104 -20.74 -2.96 -14.93
N ALA A 105 -19.92 -2.86 -13.89
CA ALA A 105 -19.33 -1.61 -13.45
C ALA A 105 -17.79 -1.73 -13.48
N GLU A 106 -17.14 -0.65 -13.89
CA GLU A 106 -15.69 -0.51 -13.85
C GLU A 106 -15.30 0.64 -12.92
N VAL A 107 -14.42 0.36 -11.97
CA VAL A 107 -13.92 1.33 -11.00
C VAL A 107 -12.40 1.36 -11.04
N VAL A 108 -11.83 2.55 -11.20
CA VAL A 108 -10.40 2.76 -11.00
C VAL A 108 -10.21 3.33 -9.60
N ALA A 109 -9.44 2.63 -8.78
CA ALA A 109 -9.14 3.01 -7.42
C ALA A 109 -7.63 3.20 -7.24
N LYS A 110 -7.26 4.28 -6.56
CA LYS A 110 -5.91 4.54 -6.09
C LYS A 110 -5.82 4.11 -4.63
N LEU A 111 -4.83 3.28 -4.34
CA LEU A 111 -4.37 2.94 -3.01
C LEU A 111 -3.55 4.14 -2.52
N SER A 112 -4.25 5.21 -2.15
CA SER A 112 -3.61 6.41 -1.64
C SER A 112 -2.97 6.08 -0.30
N SER A 113 -1.68 6.30 -0.19
CA SER A 113 -0.96 6.18 1.07
C SER A 113 -0.72 7.57 1.63
N ILE A 114 -0.91 7.73 2.94
CA ILE A 114 -0.38 8.91 3.67
C ILE A 114 1.16 8.84 3.70
N PHE A 115 1.73 7.69 3.35
CA PHE A 115 3.17 7.49 3.22
C PHE A 115 3.71 8.22 1.98
N PRO A 116 4.79 9.00 2.11
CA PRO A 116 5.48 9.56 0.96
C PRO A 116 6.11 8.44 0.13
N ASN A 117 6.39 8.75 -1.13
CA ASN A 117 7.13 7.84 -2.00
C ASN A 117 8.50 7.54 -1.37
N VAL A 118 8.83 6.25 -1.27
CA VAL A 118 10.17 5.82 -0.86
C VAL A 118 11.08 5.95 -2.06
N GLU A 119 12.06 6.85 -1.96
CA GLU A 119 13.01 7.13 -3.04
C GLU A 119 14.40 6.54 -2.75
N SER A 120 14.60 5.91 -1.58
CA SER A 120 15.82 5.19 -1.26
C SER A 120 15.68 4.11 -0.18
N ALA A 121 16.62 3.17 -0.11
CA ALA A 121 16.70 2.18 0.97
C ALA A 121 17.10 2.83 2.30
N LEU A 122 18.08 3.74 2.27
CA LEU A 122 18.47 4.60 3.38
C LEU A 122 18.31 6.08 2.99
N THR A 123 17.34 6.76 3.58
CA THR A 123 17.09 8.18 3.37
C THR A 123 17.69 8.98 4.52
N VAL A 124 18.51 9.98 4.22
CA VAL A 124 19.13 10.85 5.22
C VAL A 124 18.68 12.30 4.98
N PHE A 125 18.00 12.85 5.99
CA PHE A 125 17.47 14.22 6.02
C PHE A 125 18.45 15.12 6.78
N GLY A 126 18.70 16.31 6.27
CA GLY A 126 19.62 17.29 6.86
C GLY A 126 20.34 18.12 5.80
N ASP A 127 20.75 19.32 6.17
CA ASP A 127 21.54 20.21 5.30
C ASP A 127 23.00 19.75 5.18
N SER A 128 23.46 18.94 6.15
CA SER A 128 24.78 18.31 6.18
C SER A 128 24.66 16.85 6.60
N VAL A 129 25.36 15.97 5.90
CA VAL A 129 25.34 14.52 6.14
C VAL A 129 26.77 14.01 6.23
N GLU A 130 27.06 13.28 7.31
CA GLU A 130 28.30 12.54 7.47
C GLU A 130 28.01 11.03 7.46
N PHE A 131 28.85 10.29 6.74
CA PHE A 131 28.75 8.84 6.64
C PHE A 131 30.06 8.22 7.08
N HIS A 132 30.00 7.45 8.15
CA HIS A 132 31.14 6.76 8.74
C HIS A 132 30.95 5.25 8.59
N ASN A 133 32.01 4.53 8.23
CA ASN A 133 31.98 3.07 8.19
C ASN A 133 33.25 2.46 8.76
N ASP A 134 33.08 1.41 9.56
CA ASP A 134 34.17 0.49 9.96
C ASP A 134 34.03 -0.87 9.26
N GLY A 135 32.81 -1.17 8.79
CA GLY A 135 32.48 -2.35 8.01
C GLY A 135 33.00 -2.34 6.57
N LYS A 136 33.36 -3.53 6.05
CA LYS A 136 33.78 -3.69 4.64
C LYS A 136 32.75 -4.36 3.74
N SER A 137 31.81 -5.12 4.30
CA SER A 137 30.85 -5.93 3.55
C SER A 137 29.39 -5.62 3.89
N PHE A 138 29.11 -4.43 4.41
CA PHE A 138 27.75 -3.94 4.52
C PHE A 138 27.12 -3.74 3.13
N LEU A 139 25.79 -3.66 3.06
CA LEU A 139 25.05 -3.44 1.83
C LEU A 139 23.90 -2.47 2.08
N ILE A 140 23.81 -1.42 1.27
CA ILE A 140 22.64 -0.54 1.17
C ILE A 140 22.15 -0.64 -0.27
N ASP A 141 20.99 -1.26 -0.47
CA ASP A 141 20.52 -1.65 -1.80
C ASP A 141 19.09 -1.22 -2.04
N GLY A 142 18.92 -0.30 -2.99
CA GLY A 142 17.64 0.24 -3.43
C GLY A 142 16.93 -0.61 -4.48
N ARG A 143 17.47 -1.76 -4.91
CA ARG A 143 16.71 -2.68 -5.78
C ARG A 143 15.54 -3.29 -5.00
N ASP A 144 14.40 -3.47 -5.66
CA ASP A 144 13.20 -4.05 -5.04
C ASP A 144 13.45 -5.52 -4.69
N TYR A 145 13.60 -5.87 -3.41
CA TYR A 145 13.69 -7.25 -2.96
C TYR A 145 12.31 -7.83 -2.70
N MET A 146 12.14 -9.13 -2.96
CA MET A 146 10.97 -9.88 -2.51
C MET A 146 10.93 -9.96 -0.97
N PRO A 147 9.74 -10.13 -0.33
CA PRO A 147 9.60 -10.17 1.14
C PRO A 147 10.43 -11.24 1.87
N ASN A 148 10.97 -12.24 1.15
CA ASN A 148 11.85 -13.27 1.69
C ASN A 148 13.34 -12.98 1.45
N ALA A 149 13.66 -11.83 0.86
CA ALA A 149 14.99 -11.40 0.42
C ALA A 149 15.72 -12.36 -0.55
N THR A 150 15.04 -13.32 -1.19
CA THR A 150 15.68 -14.33 -2.06
C THR A 150 15.69 -13.97 -3.55
N GLY A 151 15.54 -12.69 -3.89
CA GLY A 151 15.53 -12.21 -5.27
C GLY A 151 14.91 -10.83 -5.39
N PHE A 152 14.85 -10.32 -6.62
CA PHE A 152 14.24 -9.02 -6.90
C PHE A 152 12.76 -9.17 -7.26
N GLY A 153 11.95 -8.24 -6.74
CA GLY A 153 10.56 -8.07 -7.11
C GLY A 153 10.41 -7.30 -8.42
N PRO A 154 9.15 -7.10 -8.85
CA PRO A 154 8.83 -6.52 -10.15
C PRO A 154 8.90 -5.00 -10.18
N TYR A 155 9.14 -4.34 -9.04
CA TYR A 155 9.03 -2.88 -8.94
C TYR A 155 10.35 -2.18 -9.26
N PRO A 156 10.30 -0.93 -9.79
CA PRO A 156 11.51 -0.20 -10.15
C PRO A 156 12.46 -0.03 -8.96
N PRO A 157 13.79 -0.09 -9.19
CA PRO A 157 14.76 0.19 -8.16
C PRO A 157 14.71 1.67 -7.77
N VAL A 158 14.99 1.94 -6.49
CA VAL A 158 15.23 3.25 -5.91
C VAL A 158 16.72 3.44 -5.63
N SER A 159 17.14 4.60 -5.13
CA SER A 159 18.56 4.78 -4.75
C SER A 159 18.93 3.90 -3.56
N GLY A 160 20.18 3.45 -3.46
CA GLY A 160 20.67 2.83 -2.23
C GLY A 160 20.57 3.82 -1.07
N MET A 161 21.22 4.97 -1.22
CA MET A 161 21.13 6.09 -0.29
C MET A 161 20.48 7.31 -0.96
N GLY A 162 19.57 7.98 -0.24
CA GLY A 162 18.92 9.21 -0.65
C GLY A 162 19.29 10.37 0.28
N VAL A 163 19.61 11.55 -0.29
CA VAL A 163 19.85 12.80 0.46
C VAL A 163 19.06 13.98 -0.12
N GLN A 164 18.89 15.07 0.63
CA GLN A 164 17.98 16.16 0.26
C GLN A 164 18.44 17.06 -0.90
N SER A 165 19.70 16.96 -1.35
CA SER A 165 20.17 17.78 -2.47
C SER A 165 21.28 17.13 -3.29
N GLU A 166 21.33 17.49 -4.57
CA GLU A 166 22.42 17.12 -5.49
C GLU A 166 23.80 17.62 -5.03
N LYS A 167 23.84 18.66 -4.19
CA LYS A 167 25.10 19.12 -3.57
C LYS A 167 25.63 18.05 -2.61
N ILE A 168 24.78 17.58 -1.69
CA ILE A 168 25.14 16.54 -0.73
C ILE A 168 25.51 15.24 -1.45
N VAL A 169 24.79 14.88 -2.53
CA VAL A 169 25.15 13.71 -3.36
C VAL A 169 26.60 13.79 -3.84
N LYS A 170 27.02 14.95 -4.37
CA LYS A 170 28.39 15.15 -4.88
C LYS A 170 29.41 15.14 -3.74
N ASP A 171 29.10 15.83 -2.64
CA ASP A 171 29.96 15.90 -1.47
C ASP A 171 30.22 14.47 -0.92
N LEU A 172 29.18 13.66 -0.73
CA LEU A 172 29.31 12.26 -0.29
C LEU A 172 30.11 11.41 -1.28
N LYS A 173 29.76 11.44 -2.58
CA LYS A 173 30.49 10.65 -3.59
C LYS A 173 31.98 10.99 -3.66
N SER A 174 32.36 12.23 -3.38
CA SER A 174 33.77 12.65 -3.41
C SER A 174 34.59 12.21 -2.17
N HIS A 175 33.93 11.96 -1.03
CA HIS A 175 34.58 11.59 0.23
C HIS A 175 34.38 10.11 0.61
N LEU A 176 33.54 9.37 -0.14
CA LEU A 176 33.32 7.95 0.09
C LEU A 176 34.60 7.15 -0.21
N ASP A 177 34.92 6.17 0.64
CA ASP A 177 36.04 5.25 0.35
C ASP A 177 35.72 4.45 -0.93
N PRO A 178 36.57 4.49 -1.97
CA PRO A 178 36.36 3.75 -3.22
C PRO A 178 36.12 2.24 -3.01
N LYS A 179 36.60 1.67 -1.89
CA LYS A 179 36.41 0.25 -1.57
C LYS A 179 34.98 -0.11 -1.21
N ILE A 180 34.17 0.86 -0.78
CA ILE A 180 32.78 0.64 -0.36
C ILE A 180 31.76 1.17 -1.36
N GLU A 181 32.17 1.74 -2.49
CA GLU A 181 31.22 2.23 -3.51
C GLU A 181 30.23 1.14 -3.96
N ASN A 182 30.72 -0.10 -4.11
CA ASN A 182 29.92 -1.26 -4.48
C ASN A 182 28.93 -1.71 -3.38
N ASN A 183 29.04 -1.16 -2.16
CA ASN A 183 28.11 -1.42 -1.07
C ASN A 183 26.83 -0.59 -1.22
N PHE A 184 26.80 0.40 -2.11
CA PHE A 184 25.62 1.21 -2.45
C PHE A 184 25.10 0.79 -3.82
N GLN A 185 24.00 0.04 -3.84
CA GLN A 185 23.40 -0.50 -5.06
C GLN A 185 21.96 0.02 -5.21
N GLY A 186 21.45 0.06 -6.44
CA GLY A 186 20.14 0.65 -6.73
C GLY A 186 20.14 1.46 -8.02
N ALA A 187 19.20 2.39 -8.12
CA ALA A 187 19.12 3.36 -9.22
C ALA A 187 20.29 4.37 -9.18
N GLY A 188 20.60 4.98 -10.32
CA GLY A 188 21.60 6.08 -10.37
C GLY A 188 23.06 5.66 -10.44
N GLY A 189 23.37 4.37 -10.63
CA GLY A 189 24.74 3.85 -10.82
C GLY A 189 25.45 3.50 -9.51
N VAL A 190 26.75 3.23 -9.59
CA VAL A 190 27.60 2.88 -8.42
C VAL A 190 28.56 4.06 -8.14
N PRO A 191 28.66 4.54 -6.89
CA PRO A 191 27.78 4.24 -5.76
C PRO A 191 26.35 4.79 -5.99
N SER A 192 25.35 4.01 -5.59
CA SER A 192 23.92 4.37 -5.72
C SER A 192 23.51 5.36 -4.63
N ILE A 193 23.86 6.62 -4.87
CA ILE A 193 23.50 7.77 -4.06
C ILE A 193 22.79 8.77 -4.96
N GLY A 194 21.56 9.16 -4.59
CA GLY A 194 20.70 10.08 -5.33
C GLY A 194 20.07 11.13 -4.44
N SER A 195 19.51 12.17 -5.06
CA SER A 195 18.68 13.14 -4.33
C SER A 195 17.21 12.70 -4.30
N PHE A 196 16.49 13.14 -3.29
CA PHE A 196 15.06 12.89 -3.13
C PHE A 196 14.30 14.20 -2.89
N SER A 197 13.00 14.20 -3.16
CA SER A 197 12.15 15.35 -2.89
C SER A 197 11.85 15.43 -1.39
N PRO A 198 12.12 16.55 -0.69
CA PRO A 198 11.95 16.62 0.75
C PRO A 198 10.54 16.22 1.17
N SER A 199 10.45 15.18 2.01
CA SER A 199 9.25 14.90 2.80
C SER A 199 9.43 15.52 4.19
N ASP A 200 8.32 15.89 4.84
CA ASP A 200 8.38 16.40 6.22
C ASP A 200 8.57 15.21 7.18
N LEU A 201 9.84 14.86 7.42
CA LEU A 201 10.21 13.76 8.31
C LEU A 201 9.61 13.94 9.71
N ALA A 202 9.56 15.18 10.22
CA ALA A 202 9.02 15.46 11.54
C ALA A 202 7.51 15.20 11.60
N ALA A 203 6.76 15.61 10.56
CA ALA A 203 5.34 15.31 10.46
C ALA A 203 5.07 13.80 10.33
N LEU A 204 5.88 13.08 9.54
CA LEU A 204 5.76 11.63 9.37
C LEU A 204 6.08 10.88 10.65
N HIS A 205 7.18 11.27 11.29
CA HIS A 205 7.59 10.77 12.59
C HIS A 205 6.45 10.92 13.61
N LYS A 206 5.94 12.15 13.79
CA LYS A 206 4.81 12.43 14.69
C LYS A 206 3.58 11.61 14.33
N PHE A 207 3.25 11.49 13.04
CA PHE A 207 2.08 10.75 12.59
C PHE A 207 2.09 9.28 13.04
N TYR A 208 3.26 8.63 12.97
CA TYR A 208 3.43 7.24 13.40
C TYR A 208 3.59 7.12 14.91
N ALA A 209 4.29 8.04 15.57
CA ALA A 209 4.39 8.08 17.03
C ALA A 209 2.99 8.16 17.69
N ASP A 210 2.11 9.01 17.16
CA ASP A 210 0.72 9.16 17.64
C ASP A 210 -0.14 7.90 17.41
N ARG A 211 0.33 6.93 16.60
CA ARG A 211 -0.35 5.67 16.25
C ARG A 211 0.38 4.44 16.80
N ALA A 212 1.35 4.62 17.67
CA ALA A 212 2.11 3.53 18.26
C ALA A 212 1.19 2.46 18.86
N THR A 213 1.37 1.21 18.44
CA THR A 213 0.71 0.05 19.06
C THR A 213 1.49 -0.42 20.29
N THR A 214 2.81 -0.18 20.27
CA THR A 214 3.76 -0.54 21.32
C THR A 214 4.64 0.66 21.63
N THR A 215 4.76 1.02 22.92
CA THR A 215 5.69 2.06 23.36
C THR A 215 6.72 1.44 24.30
N LEU A 216 8.00 1.59 23.94
CA LEU A 216 9.10 1.16 24.78
C LEU A 216 9.70 2.36 25.50
N PRO A 217 10.07 2.23 26.79
CA PRO A 217 10.90 3.23 27.44
C PRO A 217 12.23 3.44 26.69
N PRO A 218 12.81 4.65 26.70
CA PRO A 218 14.16 4.85 26.21
C PRO A 218 15.18 4.04 27.01
N GLY A 219 16.25 3.58 26.35
CA GLY A 219 17.37 2.91 27.00
C GLY A 219 17.95 1.73 26.25
N ALA A 220 18.82 1.00 26.96
CA ALA A 220 19.54 -0.15 26.44
C ALA A 220 18.87 -1.47 26.83
N TYR A 221 18.72 -2.34 25.85
CA TYR A 221 18.02 -3.61 25.96
C TYR A 221 18.93 -4.75 25.52
N ALA A 222 19.27 -5.64 26.46
CA ALA A 222 20.09 -6.81 26.21
C ALA A 222 19.27 -8.11 26.24
N TYR A 223 18.31 -8.28 25.33
CA TYR A 223 17.41 -9.44 25.31
C TYR A 223 17.00 -9.86 23.88
N ASN A 224 16.30 -10.99 23.78
CA ASN A 224 15.72 -11.45 22.51
C ASN A 224 14.23 -11.12 22.46
N GLY A 225 13.78 -10.44 21.40
CA GLY A 225 12.44 -9.90 21.29
C GLY A 225 11.83 -10.11 19.90
N VAL A 226 10.50 -10.14 19.85
CA VAL A 226 9.72 -10.13 18.61
C VAL A 226 8.73 -8.97 18.69
N PHE A 227 8.72 -8.11 17.68
CA PHE A 227 7.85 -6.94 17.57
C PHE A 227 7.03 -7.00 16.29
N GLY A 228 5.80 -7.50 16.37
CA GLY A 228 4.98 -7.76 15.20
C GLY A 228 5.51 -8.86 14.26
N THR A 229 4.70 -9.13 13.24
CA THR A 229 4.99 -10.02 12.13
C THR A 229 4.46 -9.40 10.84
N LEU A 230 4.83 -9.91 9.65
CA LEU A 230 4.28 -9.36 8.40
C LEU A 230 2.74 -9.46 8.33
N ASP A 231 2.15 -10.50 8.94
CA ASP A 231 0.69 -10.68 8.98
C ASP A 231 0.01 -9.78 10.04
N ASP A 232 0.73 -9.45 11.11
CA ASP A 232 0.27 -8.60 12.22
C ASP A 232 1.39 -7.63 12.64
N PRO A 233 1.64 -6.56 11.85
CA PRO A 233 2.73 -5.63 12.09
C PRO A 233 2.44 -4.69 13.26
N GLU A 234 3.50 -4.18 13.88
CA GLU A 234 3.40 -3.23 15.01
C GLU A 234 4.02 -1.86 14.68
N ILE A 235 3.48 -0.81 15.30
CA ILE A 235 4.14 0.50 15.35
C ILE A 235 4.81 0.62 16.72
N VAL A 236 6.12 0.47 16.74
CA VAL A 236 6.95 0.56 17.95
C VAL A 236 7.50 1.98 18.06
N TYR A 237 7.14 2.67 19.14
CA TYR A 237 7.62 4.03 19.43
C TYR A 237 8.52 4.05 20.66
N VAL A 238 9.64 4.77 20.55
CA VAL A 238 10.58 5.02 21.64
C VAL A 238 10.78 6.53 21.80
N PRO A 239 10.29 7.14 22.89
CA PRO A 239 10.37 8.59 23.14
C PRO A 239 11.76 8.99 23.68
N GLY A 240 12.82 8.57 22.99
CA GLY A 240 14.22 8.85 23.34
C GLY A 240 15.16 7.87 22.67
N ASP A 241 16.35 7.70 23.25
CA ASP A 241 17.38 6.81 22.70
C ASP A 241 16.96 5.33 22.79
N LEU A 242 17.31 4.57 21.76
CA LEU A 242 17.10 3.13 21.69
C LEU A 242 18.41 2.42 21.41
N GLU A 243 18.82 1.54 22.32
CA GLU A 243 19.93 0.62 22.10
C GLU A 243 19.43 -0.83 22.22
N TRP A 244 19.50 -1.58 21.13
CA TRP A 244 19.16 -3.00 21.09
C TRP A 244 20.42 -3.84 20.94
N ASN A 245 20.62 -4.76 21.90
CA ASN A 245 21.73 -5.69 21.97
C ASN A 245 21.19 -7.13 22.09
N GLY A 246 21.08 -7.86 20.98
CA GLY A 246 20.56 -9.23 21.05
C GLY A 246 20.01 -9.78 19.75
N THR A 247 19.04 -10.69 19.84
CA THR A 247 18.30 -11.18 18.67
C THR A 247 16.91 -10.57 18.67
N ILE A 248 16.71 -9.53 17.85
CA ILE A 248 15.41 -8.89 17.67
C ILE A 248 14.88 -9.24 16.29
N LYS A 249 13.60 -9.61 16.22
CA LYS A 249 12.86 -9.66 14.96
C LYS A 249 11.70 -8.69 15.05
N GLY A 250 11.40 -7.97 13.99
CA GLY A 250 10.18 -7.20 13.94
C GLY A 250 9.69 -6.95 12.54
N SER A 251 8.40 -6.67 12.44
CA SER A 251 7.77 -6.23 11.20
C SER A 251 6.82 -5.10 11.51
N GLY A 252 6.96 -3.98 10.80
CA GLY A 252 6.17 -2.79 11.09
C GLY A 252 6.92 -1.48 10.95
N ILE A 253 6.59 -0.53 11.81
CA ILE A 253 7.19 0.81 11.82
C ILE A 253 7.88 1.05 13.16
N LEU A 254 9.19 1.24 13.15
CA LEU A 254 9.97 1.63 14.32
C LEU A 254 10.17 3.15 14.29
N VAL A 255 9.80 3.83 15.36
CA VAL A 255 9.87 5.29 15.49
C VAL A 255 10.67 5.64 16.73
N VAL A 256 11.75 6.40 16.56
CA VAL A 256 12.71 6.73 17.62
C VAL A 256 12.97 8.24 17.66
N ASP A 257 12.77 8.88 18.81
CA ASP A 257 13.03 10.32 19.03
C ASP A 257 14.50 10.64 19.32
N GLY A 258 15.30 9.62 19.62
CA GLY A 258 16.68 9.75 20.04
C GLY A 258 17.65 9.02 19.13
N LYS A 259 18.85 8.75 19.64
CA LYS A 259 19.85 7.95 18.96
C LYS A 259 19.32 6.51 18.79
N LEU A 260 19.46 5.98 17.57
CA LEU A 260 19.18 4.57 17.31
C LEU A 260 20.49 3.79 17.20
N GLN A 261 20.65 2.80 18.08
CA GLN A 261 21.77 1.86 18.09
C GLN A 261 21.25 0.42 18.03
N LEU A 262 21.61 -0.27 16.96
CA LEU A 262 21.19 -1.66 16.70
C LEU A 262 22.41 -2.55 16.66
N SER A 263 22.51 -3.53 17.56
CA SER A 263 23.65 -4.44 17.69
C SER A 263 23.21 -5.89 17.96
N GLY A 264 23.90 -6.83 17.32
CA GLY A 264 23.55 -8.26 17.35
C GLY A 264 22.81 -8.74 16.09
N ASN A 265 21.88 -9.68 16.25
CA ASN A 265 21.12 -10.28 15.15
C ASN A 265 19.72 -9.65 15.03
N ILE A 266 19.68 -8.45 14.47
CA ILE A 266 18.47 -7.65 14.31
C ILE A 266 17.88 -7.84 12.91
N ALA A 267 16.61 -8.23 12.84
CA ALA A 267 15.85 -8.35 11.60
C ALA A 267 14.64 -7.42 11.67
N TRP A 268 14.50 -6.51 10.70
CA TRP A 268 13.33 -5.62 10.64
C TRP A 268 12.74 -5.56 9.24
N ASP A 269 11.48 -5.96 9.12
CA ASP A 269 10.72 -5.89 7.88
C ASP A 269 9.75 -4.69 7.92
N GLY A 270 10.11 -3.59 7.26
CA GLY A 270 9.27 -2.40 7.20
C GLY A 270 10.05 -1.08 7.27
N ILE A 271 9.53 -0.14 8.06
CA ILE A 271 10.00 1.24 8.10
C ILE A 271 10.71 1.49 9.42
N ILE A 272 11.86 2.15 9.38
CA ILE A 272 12.54 2.69 10.57
C ILE A 272 12.65 4.20 10.40
N LEU A 273 12.20 4.96 11.39
CA LEU A 273 12.22 6.42 11.44
C LEU A 273 12.98 6.86 12.68
N THR A 274 14.04 7.65 12.50
CA THR A 274 14.81 8.21 13.61
C THR A 274 14.96 9.71 13.45
N LEU A 275 14.66 10.47 14.51
CA LEU A 275 14.69 11.93 14.51
C LEU A 275 15.54 12.45 15.68
N SER A 276 16.86 12.44 15.52
CA SER A 276 17.82 12.93 16.54
C SER A 276 19.14 13.44 15.97
N GLY A 277 19.41 13.19 14.68
CA GLY A 277 20.67 13.51 14.01
C GLY A 277 21.63 12.35 13.96
N ASP A 278 21.68 11.54 15.01
CA ASP A 278 22.69 10.49 15.14
C ASP A 278 22.05 9.11 15.03
N VAL A 279 22.40 8.38 13.97
CA VAL A 279 22.07 6.96 13.86
C VAL A 279 23.35 6.16 13.73
N THR A 280 23.63 5.39 14.77
CA THR A 280 24.74 4.45 14.78
C THR A 280 24.17 3.06 14.54
N ILE A 281 24.17 2.64 13.29
CA ILE A 281 23.82 1.27 12.91
C ILE A 281 25.03 0.38 13.23
N GLU A 282 25.16 0.01 14.51
CA GLU A 282 26.25 -0.81 15.01
C GLU A 282 25.99 -2.30 14.84
N LEU A 283 25.93 -2.74 13.60
CA LEU A 283 25.54 -4.09 13.27
C LEU A 283 26.76 -5.03 13.25
N GLY A 284 27.38 -5.15 14.43
CA GLY A 284 28.59 -5.93 14.71
C GLY A 284 28.38 -7.02 15.77
N GLY A 285 28.69 -8.27 15.41
CA GLY A 285 28.57 -9.49 16.21
C GLY A 285 28.59 -10.71 15.27
N THR A 286 28.54 -11.94 15.78
CA THR A 286 28.47 -13.17 14.94
C THR A 286 27.13 -13.32 14.17
N GLY A 287 26.37 -12.24 13.96
CA GLY A 287 25.07 -12.20 13.30
C GLY A 287 25.08 -11.35 12.02
N ASN A 288 24.08 -11.55 11.17
CA ASN A 288 23.88 -10.81 9.91
C ASN A 288 22.56 -10.03 9.97
N PRO A 289 22.54 -8.88 10.65
CA PRO A 289 21.34 -8.10 10.76
C PRO A 289 20.91 -7.55 9.40
N HIS A 290 19.59 -7.55 9.19
CA HIS A 290 18.99 -7.15 7.92
C HIS A 290 17.75 -6.33 8.16
N ILE A 291 17.67 -5.22 7.43
CA ILE A 291 16.48 -4.40 7.33
C ILE A 291 15.94 -4.59 5.92
N LEU A 292 14.70 -5.03 5.80
CA LEU A 292 13.98 -5.20 4.54
C LEU A 292 12.84 -4.18 4.47
N GLY A 293 13.05 -3.09 3.74
CA GLY A 293 12.13 -1.96 3.66
C GLY A 293 12.87 -0.64 3.50
N THR A 294 12.70 0.32 4.40
CA THR A 294 13.40 1.61 4.31
C THR A 294 13.76 2.16 5.68
N VAL A 295 14.88 2.88 5.76
CA VAL A 295 15.36 3.56 6.96
C VAL A 295 15.44 5.04 6.67
N TRP A 296 14.76 5.86 7.46
CA TRP A 296 14.84 7.32 7.37
C TRP A 296 15.46 7.86 8.65
N VAL A 297 16.50 8.67 8.46
CA VAL A 297 17.26 9.29 9.52
C VAL A 297 17.28 10.78 9.30
N GLY A 298 17.05 11.55 10.35
CA GLY A 298 17.23 12.99 10.31
C GLY A 298 17.45 13.58 11.69
N ASN A 299 17.69 14.88 11.69
CA ASN A 299 17.79 15.68 12.90
C ASN A 299 16.50 16.48 13.15
N THR A 300 16.22 16.75 14.42
CA THR A 300 15.15 17.69 14.81
C THR A 300 15.45 19.11 14.36
N ASP A 301 16.73 19.47 14.30
CA ASP A 301 17.25 20.69 13.68
C ASP A 301 18.00 20.33 12.39
N PRO A 302 17.46 20.64 11.20
CA PRO A 302 18.06 20.25 9.92
C PRO A 302 19.41 20.92 9.65
N SER A 303 19.79 21.96 10.41
CA SER A 303 21.10 22.62 10.29
C SER A 303 22.23 21.84 10.95
N ASN A 304 21.91 20.91 11.85
CA ASN A 304 22.88 20.00 12.44
C ASN A 304 23.33 18.95 11.43
N ILE A 305 24.52 18.41 11.66
CA ILE A 305 25.01 17.25 10.92
C ILE A 305 24.11 16.06 11.26
N THR A 306 23.72 15.33 10.22
CA THR A 306 23.09 14.02 10.39
C THR A 306 24.14 12.95 10.16
N ASP A 307 24.51 12.29 11.24
CA ASP A 307 25.55 11.28 11.31
C ASP A 307 24.97 9.88 11.12
N VAL A 308 25.43 9.20 10.07
CA VAL A 308 25.14 7.79 9.84
C VAL A 308 26.42 6.99 10.00
N THR A 309 26.47 6.14 11.00
CA THR A 309 27.59 5.24 11.23
C THR A 309 27.20 3.79 10.99
N ILE A 310 27.96 3.07 10.16
CA ILE A 310 27.80 1.64 9.93
C ILE A 310 29.02 0.88 10.46
N THR A 311 28.80 0.04 11.46
CA THR A 311 29.83 -0.92 11.93
C THR A 311 29.41 -2.36 11.60
N GLY A 312 30.39 -3.24 11.39
CA GLY A 312 30.14 -4.64 11.01
C GLY A 312 29.68 -4.81 9.56
N ASN A 313 28.74 -5.73 9.29
CA ASN A 313 28.32 -6.06 7.90
C ASN A 313 26.79 -6.15 7.74
N PRO A 314 26.03 -5.08 8.04
CA PRO A 314 24.58 -5.11 7.86
C PRO A 314 24.12 -5.05 6.42
N SER A 315 22.85 -5.40 6.21
CA SER A 315 22.16 -5.07 4.96
C SER A 315 20.90 -4.26 5.18
N ILE A 316 20.77 -3.12 4.49
CA ILE A 316 19.53 -2.36 4.31
C ILE A 316 19.09 -2.59 2.86
N LYS A 317 17.95 -3.25 2.68
CA LYS A 317 17.44 -3.67 1.38
C LYS A 317 16.05 -3.12 1.16
N TYR A 318 15.85 -2.37 0.09
CA TYR A 318 14.55 -1.89 -0.31
C TYR A 318 13.61 -3.05 -0.68
N SER A 319 12.35 -2.97 -0.27
CA SER A 319 11.33 -3.94 -0.67
C SER A 319 9.96 -3.28 -0.71
N TYR A 320 9.45 -3.03 -1.91
CA TYR A 320 8.16 -2.38 -2.10
C TYR A 320 7.01 -3.25 -1.56
N LEU A 321 7.04 -4.55 -1.84
CA LEU A 321 6.01 -5.48 -1.36
C LEU A 321 5.96 -5.56 0.17
N THR A 322 7.11 -5.55 0.83
CA THR A 322 7.19 -5.55 2.30
C THR A 322 6.56 -4.29 2.86
N LEU A 323 6.94 -3.12 2.33
CA LEU A 323 6.40 -1.83 2.77
C LEU A 323 4.88 -1.73 2.57
N MET A 324 4.37 -2.13 1.40
CA MET A 324 2.93 -2.11 1.15
C MET A 324 2.15 -3.10 2.01
N THR A 325 2.76 -4.26 2.33
CA THR A 325 2.15 -5.25 3.23
C THR A 325 2.06 -4.69 4.64
N VAL A 326 3.15 -4.14 5.16
CA VAL A 326 3.20 -3.49 6.48
C VAL A 326 2.17 -2.36 6.58
N LEU A 327 2.20 -1.39 5.65
CA LEU A 327 1.27 -0.26 5.66
C LEU A 327 -0.19 -0.71 5.50
N GLY A 328 -0.42 -1.74 4.68
CA GLY A 328 -1.75 -2.30 4.47
C GLY A 328 -2.32 -2.97 5.71
N ASN A 329 -1.53 -3.80 6.39
CA ASN A 329 -1.96 -4.52 7.58
C ASN A 329 -2.06 -3.59 8.81
N LEU A 330 -1.30 -2.48 8.86
CA LEU A 330 -1.50 -1.40 9.84
C LEU A 330 -2.72 -0.51 9.55
N GLY A 331 -3.41 -0.70 8.42
CA GLY A 331 -4.55 0.12 8.02
C GLY A 331 -4.19 1.57 7.66
N LEU A 332 -2.92 1.83 7.28
CA LEU A 332 -2.40 3.17 6.96
C LEU A 332 -2.51 3.52 5.48
N LEU A 333 -3.03 2.60 4.67
CA LEU A 333 -3.37 2.82 3.28
C LEU A 333 -4.87 3.13 3.16
N ASP A 334 -5.24 4.16 2.39
CA ASP A 334 -6.62 4.44 2.01
C ASP A 334 -6.94 3.89 0.60
N VAL A 335 -8.21 3.79 0.24
CA VAL A 335 -8.66 3.54 -1.13
C VAL A 335 -9.47 4.73 -1.59
N GLU A 336 -8.90 5.50 -2.51
CA GLU A 336 -9.55 6.61 -3.19
C GLU A 336 -10.11 6.13 -4.53
N ILE A 337 -11.37 6.45 -4.81
CA ILE A 337 -12.00 6.13 -6.09
C ILE A 337 -11.68 7.26 -7.06
N LEU A 338 -10.92 6.97 -8.11
CA LEU A 338 -10.55 7.96 -9.14
C LEU A 338 -11.64 8.09 -10.21
N SER A 339 -12.22 6.96 -10.62
CA SER A 339 -13.31 6.95 -11.60
C SER A 339 -14.23 5.76 -11.38
N TYR A 340 -15.47 5.94 -11.83
CA TYR A 340 -16.54 4.99 -11.65
C TYR A 340 -17.43 5.04 -12.90
N TYR A 341 -17.55 3.92 -13.61
CA TYR A 341 -18.33 3.76 -14.83
C TYR A 341 -19.30 2.57 -14.67
N GLU A 342 -20.53 2.75 -15.14
CA GLU A 342 -21.62 1.77 -15.20
C GLU A 342 -22.18 1.72 -16.63
#